data_AF-A0A0L0EZD7-F1
#
_entry.id   AF-A0A0L0EZD7-F1
#
_cell.length_a   1.000
_cell.length_b   1.000
_cell.length_c   1.000
_cell.angle_alpha   90.00
_cell.angle_beta   90.00
_cell.angle_gamma   90.00
#
_symmetry.space_group_name_H-M   'P 1'
#
loop_
_entity.id
_entity.type
_entity.pdbx_description
1 polymer ?
#
loop_
_entity_poly.entity_id
_entity_poly.type
_entity_poly.pdbx_seq_one_letter_code
_entity_poly.pdbx_strand_id
1 'polypeptide(L)' 'MVALNFQTYDSAYQLNEGRFSDNGRCGYVLKPSAMSQKGFNPNAIKCKLESAIELSIE' A
#
# COMPACT_ATOMS: atom_id res chain seq x y z
N MET A 1 6.02 0.81 12.71
CA MET A 1 7.30 1.03 12.00
C MET A 1 7.89 -0.34 11.72
N VAL A 2 8.50 -0.56 10.55
CA VAL A 2 9.12 -1.84 10.19
C VAL A 2 10.61 -1.56 10.00
N ALA A 3 11.45 -2.18 10.82
CA ALA A 3 12.90 -2.01 10.77
C ALA A 3 13.53 -3.08 9.87
N LEU A 4 14.59 -2.69 9.14
CA LEU A 4 15.37 -3.55 8.26
C LEU A 4 16.86 -3.30 8.52
N ASN A 5 17.71 -4.25 8.15
CA ASN A 5 19.15 -4.13 8.28
C ASN A 5 19.73 -3.39 7.07
N PHE A 6 20.15 -2.14 7.24
CA PHE A 6 20.74 -1.32 6.16
C PHE A 6 22.15 -1.77 5.74
N GLN A 7 22.77 -2.66 6.52
CA GLN A 7 24.11 -3.20 6.23
C GLN A 7 24.10 -4.28 5.13
N THR A 8 22.93 -4.82 4.79
CA THR A 8 22.77 -5.91 3.81
C THR A 8 21.83 -5.46 2.69
N TYR A 9 22.31 -5.50 1.44
CA TYR A 9 21.54 -5.12 0.25
C TYR A 9 20.67 -6.28 -0.27
N ASP A 10 19.73 -6.72 0.55
CA ASP A 10 18.77 -7.76 0.17
C ASP A 10 17.57 -7.18 -0.62
N SER A 11 16.65 -8.05 -1.06
CA SER A 11 15.43 -7.62 -1.78
C SER A 11 14.53 -6.72 -0.93
N ALA A 12 14.48 -6.93 0.39
CA ALA A 12 13.68 -6.12 1.28
C ALA A 12 14.23 -4.69 1.39
N TYR A 13 15.55 -4.53 1.48
CA TYR A 13 16.24 -3.25 1.43
C TYR A 13 15.95 -2.52 0.11
N GLN A 14 16.08 -3.19 -1.04
CA GLN A 14 15.79 -2.58 -2.35
C GLN A 14 14.34 -2.08 -2.45
N LEU A 15 13.37 -2.86 -1.96
CA LEU A 15 11.97 -2.44 -1.89
C LEU A 15 11.77 -1.26 -0.93
N ASN A 16 12.46 -1.24 0.21
CA ASN A 16 12.39 -0.17 1.18
C ASN A 16 12.95 1.14 0.60
N GLU A 17 14.13 1.10 -0.02
CA GLU A 17 14.75 2.25 -0.70
C GLU A 17 13.85 2.77 -1.82
N GLY A 18 13.33 1.89 -2.67
CA GLY A 18 12.38 2.27 -3.72
C GLY A 18 11.14 2.94 -3.16
N ARG A 19 10.54 2.36 -2.11
CA ARG A 19 9.30 2.88 -1.50
C ARG A 19 9.48 4.23 -0.84
N PHE A 20 10.61 4.46 -0.16
CA PHE A 20 10.90 5.73 0.51
C PHE A 20 11.63 6.74 -0.38
N SER A 21 11.84 6.43 -1.66
CA SER A 21 12.32 7.40 -2.65
C SER A 21 11.27 8.47 -3.00
N ASP A 22 9.98 8.12 -2.86
CA ASP A 22 8.85 9.01 -3.05
C ASP A 22 8.86 10.17 -2.04
N ASN A 23 8.11 11.23 -2.33
CA ASN A 23 7.97 12.43 -1.49
C ASN A 23 9.32 13.10 -1.13
N GLY A 24 10.29 13.04 -2.05
CA GLY A 24 11.59 13.69 -1.88
C GLY A 24 12.47 13.04 -0.81
N ARG A 25 12.37 11.72 -0.61
CA ARG A 25 13.20 10.97 0.35
C ARG A 25 13.04 11.41 1.81
N CYS A 26 11.87 11.94 2.17
CA CYS A 26 11.62 12.41 3.54
C CYS A 26 11.46 11.28 4.59
N GLY A 27 11.43 10.02 4.15
CA GLY A 27 11.24 8.86 5.03
C GLY A 27 9.79 8.60 5.44
N TYR A 28 8.82 9.34 4.88
CA TYR A 28 7.40 9.18 5.16
C TYR A 28 6.58 8.98 3.88
N VAL A 29 5.70 7.97 3.91
CA VAL A 29 4.77 7.66 2.83
C VAL A 29 3.38 7.50 3.44
N LEU A 30 2.43 8.31 2.96
CA LEU A 30 1.04 8.26 3.43
C LEU A 30 0.42 6.90 3.07
N LYS A 31 -0.27 6.30 4.04
CA LYS A 31 -1.00 5.04 3.83
C LYS A 31 -2.23 5.30 2.94
N PRO A 32 -2.56 4.41 1.98
CA PRO A 32 -3.81 4.51 1.22
C PRO A 32 -5.03 4.61 2.14
N SER A 33 -6.01 5.43 1.77
CA SER A 33 -7.23 5.69 2.57
C SER A 33 -7.97 4.41 2.96
N ALA A 34 -8.04 3.43 2.05
CA ALA A 34 -8.66 2.13 2.30
C ALA A 34 -8.03 1.35 3.46
N MET A 35 -6.71 1.50 3.69
CA MET A 35 -6.01 0.78 4.78
C MET A 35 -6.22 1.41 6.16
N SER A 36 -6.90 2.55 6.23
CA SER A 36 -7.29 3.24 7.47
C SER A 36 -8.76 3.00 7.82
N GLN A 37 -9.52 2.34 6.93
CA GLN A 37 -10.93 2.02 7.15
C GLN A 37 -11.08 0.78 8.06
N LYS A 38 -12.12 0.78 8.91
CA LYS A 38 -12.52 -0.41 9.68
C LYS A 38 -12.97 -1.50 8.71
N GLY A 39 -12.49 -2.74 8.89
CA GLY A 39 -12.84 -3.87 8.03
C GLY A 39 -11.92 -4.08 6.82
N PHE A 40 -10.81 -3.34 6.71
CA PHE A 40 -9.81 -3.61 5.67
C PHE A 40 -9.23 -5.03 5.81
N ASN A 41 -9.38 -5.86 4.77
CA ASN A 41 -8.77 -7.18 4.68
C ASN A 41 -7.64 -7.16 3.63
N PRO A 42 -6.35 -7.26 4.04
CA PRO A 42 -5.22 -7.25 3.11
C PRO A 42 -5.20 -8.46 2.18
N ASN A 43 -5.86 -9.56 2.54
CA ASN A 43 -5.91 -10.81 1.78
C ASN A 43 -7.20 -10.95 0.96
N ALA A 44 -8.12 -9.99 1.05
CA ALA A 44 -9.29 -10.00 0.18
C ALA A 44 -8.84 -9.70 -1.25
N ILE A 45 -8.97 -10.70 -2.13
CA ILE A 45 -8.83 -10.52 -3.57
C ILE A 45 -9.85 -9.43 -3.96
N LYS A 46 -9.39 -8.32 -4.54
CA LYS A 46 -10.25 -7.20 -4.95
C LYS A 46 -11.50 -7.71 -5.68
N CYS A 47 -12.67 -7.63 -5.05
CA CYS A 47 -13.92 -7.50 -5.79
C CYS A 47 -14.11 -6.01 -6.09
N LYS A 48 -13.59 -5.55 -7.23
CA LYS A 48 -13.89 -4.21 -7.78
C LYS A 48 -14.32 -4.36 -9.22
N LEU A 49 -15.32 -5.20 -9.45
CA LEU A 49 -16.06 -5.20 -10.71
C LEU A 49 -17.59 -5.21 -10.51
N GLU A 50 -18.11 -5.62 -9.34
CA GLU A 50 -19.57 -5.77 -9.18
C GLU A 50 -20.30 -4.50 -8.71
N SER A 51 -19.65 -3.57 -7.99
CA SER A 51 -20.36 -2.38 -7.47
C SER A 51 -20.54 -1.23 -8.48
N ALA A 52 -20.06 -1.38 -9.73
CA ALA A 52 -20.22 -0.37 -10.77
C ALA A 52 -21.45 -0.63 -11.67
N ILE A 53 -22.02 -1.84 -11.65
CA ILE A 53 -23.15 -2.21 -12.50
C ILE A 53 -24.49 -1.76 -11.88
N GLU A 54 -24.62 -1.73 -10.54
CA GLU A 54 -25.88 -1.37 -9.88
C GLU A 54 -26.19 0.15 -9.87
N LEU A 55 -25.22 1.02 -10.14
CA LEU A 55 -25.40 2.48 -10.19
C LEU A 55 -25.77 3.03 -11.58
N SER A 56 -25.93 2.16 -12.58
CA SER A 56 -26.33 2.54 -13.95
C SER A 56 -27.72 2.03 -14.37
N ILE A 57 -28.46 1.38 -13.46
CA ILE A 57 -29.79 0.81 -13.74
C ILE A 57 -30.93 1.55 -13.00
N GLU A 58 -30.64 2.60 -12.22
CA GLU A 58 -31.66 3.59 -11.82
C GLU A 58 -31.45 4.94 -12.53
#